data_AF-A0A285GKV2-F1
#
_entry.id   AF-A0A285GKV2-F1
#
_cell.length_a   1.000
_cell.length_b   1.000
_cell.length_c   1.000
_cell.angle_alpha   90.00
_cell.angle_beta   90.00
_cell.angle_gamma   90.00
#
_symmetry.space_group_name_H-M   'P 1'
#
loop_
_entity.id
_entity.type
_entity.pdbx_description
1 polymer ?
#
loop_
_entity_poly.entity_id
_entity_poly.type
_entity_poly.pdbx_seq_one_letter_code
_entity_poly.pdbx_strand_id
1 'polypeptide(L)'
;MFKEEKNLIFKDKRAKKDIKWGERMRRDCTTVTTLQQKKESGEKITMLTAYDYPTAKLVDKAGVDIVLVGDSLGMVVLGYENTLAVTLEDMIHHSKAVTRATERIMVVTDLPFMAYKIGDINQTVQNAGRIIKESGAMAVKMEGGKEIVEEIRVTINAGIPVMGHLGLTPQSVNRFGGFKVQGREEVAAKKLLEDALALEEAGVFAVVLECIPAELAREITEQLSIPTIGIGAGKDCDGQVLVSQDMLGILSDFTPKFVRKYADLNQQMSVAFRNYKEEVESGSFPNQEESFN
;
A
#
# COMPACT_ATOMS: atom_id res chain seq x y z
N MET A 1 31.93 -60.29 28.71
CA MET A 1 31.61 -59.84 30.08
C MET A 1 31.33 -58.34 29.97
N PHE A 2 30.04 -57.94 30.06
CA PHE A 2 29.47 -56.61 30.40
C PHE A 2 30.18 -55.34 29.87
N LYS A 3 29.57 -54.33 29.22
CA LYS A 3 28.22 -53.73 29.23
C LYS A 3 28.22 -52.66 28.10
N GLU A 4 27.17 -52.53 27.28
CA GLU A 4 26.12 -51.48 27.35
C GLU A 4 26.68 -50.04 27.28
N GLU A 5 26.22 -49.09 26.46
CA GLU A 5 24.86 -48.84 25.94
C GLU A 5 24.87 -47.70 24.88
N LYS A 6 23.86 -47.74 24.00
CA LYS A 6 23.13 -46.62 23.36
C LYS A 6 23.85 -45.69 22.36
N ASN A 7 23.36 -45.71 21.12
CA ASN A 7 22.56 -44.57 20.64
C ASN A 7 21.63 -44.95 19.48
N LEU A 8 20.32 -44.81 19.76
CA LEU A 8 19.24 -44.83 18.79
C LEU A 8 19.40 -43.63 17.84
N ILE A 9 19.63 -43.90 16.54
CA ILE A 9 19.41 -42.89 15.51
C ILE A 9 17.93 -42.95 15.13
N PHE A 10 17.14 -42.06 15.76
CA PHE A 10 15.79 -41.77 15.33
C PHE A 10 15.82 -41.10 13.96
N LYS A 11 15.21 -41.76 12.97
CA LYS A 11 14.83 -41.16 11.69
C LYS A 11 13.86 -40.02 11.96
N ASP A 12 14.30 -38.79 11.75
CA ASP A 12 13.48 -37.60 11.94
C ASP A 12 12.51 -37.41 10.76
N LYS A 13 11.31 -37.96 10.89
CA LYS A 13 10.11 -37.52 10.16
C LYS A 13 9.48 -36.37 10.95
N ARG A 14 10.02 -35.16 10.86
CA ARG A 14 9.32 -33.96 11.34
C ARG A 14 8.39 -33.43 10.24
N ALA A 15 7.15 -33.89 10.31
CA ALA A 15 6.00 -33.20 9.74
C ALA A 15 5.99 -31.74 10.24
N LYS A 16 5.77 -30.77 9.35
CA LYS A 16 5.44 -29.38 9.70
C LYS A 16 4.18 -29.40 10.58
N LYS A 17 4.37 -29.37 11.89
CA LYS A 17 3.29 -29.12 12.85
C LYS A 17 3.22 -27.61 13.05
N ASP A 18 2.35 -26.96 12.28
CA ASP A 18 2.01 -25.56 12.53
C ASP A 18 1.38 -25.45 13.92
N ILE A 19 1.96 -24.60 14.76
CA ILE A 19 1.52 -24.37 16.13
C ILE A 19 0.18 -23.61 16.05
N LYS A 20 -0.91 -24.25 16.48
CA LYS A 20 -2.24 -23.62 16.56
C LYS A 20 -2.36 -22.81 17.85
N TRP A 21 -2.10 -21.50 17.77
CA TRP A 21 -2.56 -20.52 18.76
C TRP A 21 -3.96 -19.99 18.39
N GLY A 22 -4.73 -19.59 19.40
CA GLY A 22 -6.16 -19.26 19.33
C GLY A 22 -6.53 -18.15 18.34
N GLU A 23 -7.75 -18.29 17.80
CA GLU A 23 -8.47 -17.40 16.87
C GLU A 23 -7.81 -17.09 15.51
N ARG A 24 -8.57 -17.44 14.47
CA ARG A 24 -8.48 -17.10 13.03
C ARG A 24 -7.23 -16.29 12.60
N MET A 25 -6.02 -16.84 12.72
CA MET A 25 -4.95 -16.44 11.79
C MET A 25 -5.54 -16.61 10.39
N ARG A 26 -5.64 -15.51 9.64
CA ARG A 26 -6.17 -15.50 8.27
C ARG A 26 -5.26 -16.42 7.45
N ARG A 27 -5.67 -17.69 7.32
CA ARG A 27 -4.81 -18.80 6.85
C ARG A 27 -4.30 -18.60 5.41
N ASP A 28 -4.89 -17.66 4.67
CA ASP A 28 -4.55 -17.34 3.29
C ASP A 28 -4.29 -15.83 3.09
N CYS A 29 -3.83 -15.12 4.12
CA CYS A 29 -3.50 -13.70 4.02
C CYS A 29 -2.16 -13.48 3.31
N THR A 30 -2.08 -12.53 2.38
CA THR A 30 -0.81 -12.01 1.87
C THR A 30 0.03 -11.49 3.04
N THR A 31 1.29 -11.87 3.06
CA THR A 31 2.27 -11.46 4.09
C THR A 31 3.53 -10.95 3.42
N VAL A 32 4.41 -10.32 4.20
CA VAL A 32 5.77 -9.95 3.76
C VAL A 32 6.48 -11.14 3.10
N THR A 33 6.38 -12.33 3.70
CA THR A 33 6.99 -13.55 3.15
C THR A 33 6.37 -13.95 1.81
N THR A 34 5.04 -13.81 1.67
CA THR A 34 4.34 -14.06 0.41
C THR A 34 4.88 -13.15 -0.69
N LEU A 35 5.02 -11.85 -0.42
CA LEU A 35 5.52 -10.86 -1.39
C LEU A 35 6.97 -11.15 -1.81
N GLN A 36 7.83 -11.54 -0.87
CA GLN A 36 9.19 -11.96 -1.17
C GLN A 36 9.22 -13.18 -2.11
N GLN A 37 8.37 -14.18 -1.86
CA GLN A 37 8.25 -15.36 -2.72
C GLN A 37 7.77 -15.00 -4.14
N LYS A 38 6.87 -14.01 -4.27
CA LYS A 38 6.43 -13.51 -5.59
C LYS A 38 7.62 -12.91 -6.37
N LYS A 39 8.45 -12.07 -5.74
CA LYS A 39 9.70 -11.57 -6.37
C LYS A 39 10.62 -12.71 -6.79
N GLU A 40 10.93 -13.64 -5.89
CA GLU A 40 11.85 -14.76 -6.15
C GLU A 40 11.39 -15.68 -7.28
N SER A 41 10.07 -15.83 -7.45
CA SER A 41 9.46 -16.62 -8.52
C SER A 41 9.18 -15.82 -9.80
N GLY A 42 9.38 -14.50 -9.79
CA GLY A 42 9.05 -13.60 -10.90
C GLY A 42 7.55 -13.34 -11.09
N GLU A 43 6.70 -13.74 -10.13
CA GLU A 43 5.27 -13.42 -10.14
C GLU A 43 5.07 -11.94 -9.76
N LYS A 44 4.27 -11.20 -10.55
CA LYS A 44 4.06 -9.77 -10.28
C LYS A 44 3.15 -9.55 -9.07
N ILE A 45 3.53 -8.58 -8.24
CA ILE A 45 2.74 -8.12 -7.10
C ILE A 45 1.72 -7.08 -7.56
N THR A 46 0.48 -7.25 -7.14
CA THR A 46 -0.63 -6.34 -7.43
C THR A 46 -0.99 -5.53 -6.20
N MET A 47 -1.07 -4.21 -6.36
CA MET A 47 -1.41 -3.29 -5.28
C MET A 47 -2.41 -2.25 -5.78
N LEU A 48 -3.45 -1.96 -4.99
CA LEU A 48 -4.41 -0.90 -5.29
C LEU A 48 -4.70 -0.09 -4.04
N THR A 49 -5.01 1.19 -4.20
CA THR A 49 -5.54 1.94 -3.06
C THR A 49 -7.00 1.60 -2.78
N ALA A 50 -7.40 1.65 -1.52
CA ALA A 50 -8.80 1.66 -1.12
C ALA A 50 -8.94 2.42 0.21
N TYR A 51 -10.08 3.08 0.41
CA TYR A 51 -10.28 3.96 1.57
C TYR A 51 -11.61 3.73 2.29
N ASP A 52 -12.43 2.80 1.80
CA ASP A 52 -13.75 2.52 2.32
C ASP A 52 -14.05 1.02 2.26
N TYR A 53 -15.10 0.61 2.98
CA TYR A 53 -15.52 -0.78 3.09
C TYR A 53 -15.94 -1.42 1.75
N PRO A 54 -16.89 -0.85 0.97
CA PRO A 54 -17.35 -1.50 -0.26
C PRO A 54 -16.25 -1.63 -1.31
N THR A 55 -15.41 -0.60 -1.49
CA THR A 55 -14.29 -0.65 -2.43
C THR A 55 -13.29 -1.72 -2.02
N ALA A 56 -12.86 -1.73 -0.75
CA ALA A 56 -11.90 -2.72 -0.26
C ALA A 56 -12.43 -4.16 -0.37
N LYS A 57 -13.74 -4.38 -0.18
CA LYS A 57 -14.37 -5.69 -0.34
C LYS A 57 -14.29 -6.19 -1.78
N LEU A 58 -14.47 -5.30 -2.76
CA LEU A 58 -14.33 -5.63 -4.18
C LEU A 58 -12.87 -5.90 -4.56
N VAL A 59 -11.92 -5.13 -4.01
CA VAL A 59 -10.48 -5.33 -4.23
C VAL A 59 -10.02 -6.68 -3.66
N ASP A 60 -10.43 -7.03 -2.43
CA ASP A 60 -10.12 -8.34 -1.83
C ASP A 60 -10.73 -9.50 -2.62
N LYS A 61 -11.95 -9.33 -3.14
CA LYS A 61 -12.61 -10.34 -4.00
C LYS A 61 -11.90 -10.50 -5.35
N ALA A 62 -11.29 -9.45 -5.88
CA ALA A 62 -10.52 -9.50 -7.12
C ALA A 62 -9.18 -10.24 -6.97
N GLY A 63 -8.74 -10.53 -5.74
CA GLY A 63 -7.50 -11.26 -5.49
C GLY A 63 -6.24 -10.40 -5.61
N VAL A 64 -6.34 -9.09 -5.35
CA VAL A 64 -5.19 -8.21 -5.26
C VAL A 64 -4.32 -8.59 -4.06
N ASP A 65 -3.00 -8.42 -4.15
CA ASP A 65 -2.06 -8.83 -3.09
C ASP A 65 -2.01 -7.82 -1.93
N ILE A 66 -2.08 -6.53 -2.24
CA ILE A 66 -1.96 -5.42 -1.28
C ILE A 66 -3.05 -4.36 -1.49
N VAL A 67 -3.68 -3.94 -0.40
CA VAL A 67 -4.43 -2.67 -0.36
C VAL A 67 -3.61 -1.62 0.37
N LEU A 68 -3.43 -0.48 -0.30
CA LEU A 68 -2.85 0.72 0.29
C LEU A 68 -3.95 1.68 0.75
N VAL A 69 -4.00 1.93 2.05
CA VAL A 69 -4.68 3.11 2.58
C VAL A 69 -3.68 4.26 2.52
N GLY A 70 -3.62 4.91 1.36
CA GLY A 70 -2.66 5.96 1.06
C GLY A 70 -3.18 7.35 1.42
N ASP A 71 -2.27 8.27 1.73
CA ASP A 71 -2.60 9.68 2.00
C ASP A 71 -3.17 10.41 0.76
N SER A 72 -3.08 9.79 -0.42
CA SER A 72 -3.83 10.15 -1.63
C SER A 72 -5.34 10.29 -1.38
N LEU A 73 -5.89 9.67 -0.33
CA LEU A 73 -7.27 9.91 0.14
C LEU A 73 -7.56 11.40 0.39
N GLY A 74 -6.56 12.19 0.77
CA GLY A 74 -6.71 13.63 0.98
C GLY A 74 -7.28 14.30 -0.27
N MET A 75 -6.76 13.95 -1.43
CA MET A 75 -7.18 14.53 -2.70
C MET A 75 -8.42 13.83 -3.26
N VAL A 76 -8.41 12.50 -3.33
CA VAL A 76 -9.44 11.75 -4.09
C VAL A 76 -10.68 11.37 -3.28
N VAL A 77 -10.66 11.57 -1.96
CA VAL A 77 -11.79 11.30 -1.05
C VAL A 77 -12.20 12.56 -0.31
N LEU A 78 -11.24 13.26 0.31
CA LEU A 78 -11.53 14.41 1.18
C LEU A 78 -11.53 15.75 0.45
N GLY A 79 -11.10 15.79 -0.82
CA GLY A 79 -11.09 17.00 -1.64
C GLY A 79 -10.07 18.06 -1.22
N TYR A 80 -9.05 17.69 -0.47
CA TYR A 80 -7.91 18.55 -0.18
C TYR A 80 -7.08 18.84 -1.44
N GLU A 81 -6.44 20.01 -1.47
CA GLU A 81 -5.60 20.41 -2.59
C GLU A 81 -4.36 19.51 -2.76
N ASN A 82 -3.88 18.93 -1.66
CA ASN A 82 -2.72 18.04 -1.60
C ASN A 82 -2.80 17.14 -0.36
N THR A 83 -1.84 16.21 -0.20
CA THR A 83 -1.83 15.24 0.89
C THR A 83 -1.30 15.78 2.23
N LEU A 84 -0.81 17.03 2.30
CA LEU A 84 -0.21 17.60 3.52
C LEU A 84 -1.23 17.84 4.63
N ALA A 85 -2.50 18.03 4.28
CA ALA A 85 -3.58 18.25 5.24
C ALA A 85 -4.10 16.95 5.88
N VAL A 86 -3.68 15.78 5.37
CA VAL A 86 -4.12 14.48 5.90
C VAL A 86 -3.53 14.26 7.28
N THR A 87 -4.38 13.90 8.23
CA THR A 87 -4.00 13.66 9.62
C THR A 87 -3.83 12.18 9.92
N LEU A 88 -3.18 11.87 11.05
CA LEU A 88 -3.10 10.50 11.55
C LEU A 88 -4.50 9.91 11.81
N GLU A 89 -5.47 10.72 12.24
CA GLU A 89 -6.84 10.28 12.49
C GLU A 89 -7.57 9.91 11.20
N ASP A 90 -7.35 10.65 10.11
CA ASP A 90 -7.89 10.30 8.79
C ASP A 90 -7.37 8.92 8.36
N MET A 91 -6.05 8.72 8.48
CA MET A 91 -5.41 7.45 8.12
C MET A 91 -5.96 6.29 8.97
N ILE A 92 -6.12 6.48 10.28
CA ILE A 92 -6.70 5.46 11.17
C ILE A 92 -8.17 5.19 10.81
N HIS A 93 -8.98 6.23 10.55
CA HIS A 93 -10.39 6.11 10.23
C HIS A 93 -10.61 5.28 8.95
N HIS A 94 -9.96 5.67 7.86
CA HIS A 94 -10.08 4.96 6.58
C HIS A 94 -9.49 3.55 6.66
N SER A 95 -8.39 3.37 7.40
CA SER A 95 -7.82 2.03 7.62
C SER A 95 -8.77 1.11 8.38
N LYS A 96 -9.47 1.60 9.41
CA LYS A 96 -10.53 0.82 10.10
C LYS A 96 -11.64 0.37 9.16
N ALA A 97 -12.02 1.19 8.17
CA ALA A 97 -13.04 0.80 7.19
C ALA A 97 -12.55 -0.33 6.28
N VAL A 98 -11.32 -0.20 5.79
CA VAL A 98 -10.68 -1.16 4.86
C VAL A 98 -10.37 -2.49 5.53
N THR A 99 -9.82 -2.49 6.74
CA THR A 99 -9.45 -3.73 7.45
C THR A 99 -10.67 -4.56 7.84
N ARG A 100 -11.82 -3.93 8.09
CA ARG A 100 -13.11 -4.62 8.29
C ARG A 100 -13.63 -5.32 7.03
N ALA A 101 -13.22 -4.87 5.85
CA ALA A 101 -13.70 -5.38 4.57
C ALA A 101 -12.85 -6.53 3.99
N THR A 102 -11.65 -6.73 4.52
CA THR A 102 -10.59 -7.51 3.87
C THR A 102 -10.28 -8.80 4.61
N GLU A 103 -10.20 -9.92 3.88
CA GLU A 103 -9.95 -11.25 4.49
C GLU A 103 -8.62 -11.89 4.10
N ARG A 104 -8.10 -11.63 2.89
CA ARG A 104 -6.90 -12.32 2.35
C ARG A 104 -5.79 -11.35 1.91
N ILE A 105 -6.07 -10.07 1.82
CA ILE A 105 -5.12 -9.06 1.33
C ILE A 105 -4.28 -8.45 2.46
N MET A 106 -3.04 -8.06 2.15
CA MET A 106 -2.22 -7.27 3.07
C MET A 106 -2.68 -5.81 3.05
N VAL A 107 -3.08 -5.27 4.20
CA VAL A 107 -3.42 -3.83 4.31
C VAL A 107 -2.18 -3.07 4.80
N VAL A 108 -1.73 -2.12 3.99
CA VAL A 108 -0.64 -1.18 4.29
C VAL A 108 -1.24 0.22 4.43
N THR A 109 -0.84 0.97 5.44
CA THR A 109 -1.34 2.34 5.67
C THR A 109 -0.20 3.34 5.64
N ASP A 110 -0.39 4.47 4.96
CA ASP A 110 0.59 5.56 5.00
C ASP A 110 0.72 6.19 6.39
N LEU A 111 1.95 6.50 6.79
CA LEU A 111 2.19 7.55 7.75
C LEU A 111 2.02 8.90 7.04
N PRO A 112 1.10 9.76 7.49
CA PRO A 112 0.87 11.05 6.83
C PRO A 112 1.99 12.03 7.14
N PHE A 113 2.03 13.15 6.41
CA PHE A 113 2.99 14.23 6.63
C PHE A 113 3.03 14.66 8.10
N MET A 114 4.24 14.90 8.63
CA MET A 114 4.51 15.25 10.05
C MET A 114 4.13 14.19 11.10
N ALA A 115 3.62 13.01 10.72
CA ALA A 115 3.54 11.87 11.62
C ALA A 115 4.91 11.18 11.84
N TYR A 116 5.89 11.55 11.03
CA TYR A 116 7.29 11.14 11.03
C TYR A 116 8.13 12.28 10.39
N LYS A 117 9.47 12.21 10.43
CA LYS A 117 10.40 13.31 10.02
C LYS A 117 10.37 14.56 10.90
N ILE A 118 9.97 14.42 12.16
CA ILE A 118 9.85 15.55 13.10
C ILE A 118 11.02 15.65 14.09
N GLY A 119 12.06 14.82 13.93
CA GLY A 119 13.20 14.72 14.85
C GLY A 119 12.90 13.95 16.14
N ASP A 120 11.64 13.59 16.38
CA ASP A 120 11.21 12.71 17.47
C ASP A 120 10.91 11.30 16.93
N ILE A 121 11.90 10.42 17.04
CA ILE A 121 11.80 9.02 16.61
C ILE A 121 10.78 8.26 17.48
N ASN A 122 10.67 8.58 18.78
CA ASN A 122 9.71 7.91 19.66
C ASN A 122 8.27 8.21 19.24
N GLN A 123 7.99 9.48 18.90
CA GLN A 123 6.68 9.86 18.39
C GLN A 123 6.35 9.17 17.07
N THR A 124 7.35 9.00 16.18
CA THR A 124 7.19 8.26 14.92
C THR A 124 6.73 6.81 15.16
N VAL A 125 7.41 6.10 16.06
CA VAL A 125 7.07 4.71 16.42
C VAL A 125 5.70 4.63 17.09
N GLN A 126 5.35 5.60 17.93
CA GLN A 126 4.02 5.68 18.54
C GLN A 126 2.93 5.86 17.48
N ASN A 127 3.13 6.76 16.51
CA ASN A 127 2.18 7.00 15.42
C ASN A 127 1.99 5.75 14.54
N ALA A 128 3.09 5.08 14.17
CA ALA A 128 3.03 3.80 13.46
C ALA A 128 2.27 2.74 14.28
N GLY A 129 2.59 2.64 15.58
CA GLY A 129 1.91 1.74 16.51
C GLY A 129 0.41 2.00 16.65
N ARG A 130 -0.01 3.27 16.62
CA ARG A 130 -1.44 3.65 16.62
C ARG A 130 -2.13 3.18 15.36
N ILE A 131 -1.53 3.38 14.18
CA ILE A 131 -2.08 2.86 12.91
C ILE A 131 -2.32 1.36 13.01
N ILE A 132 -1.32 0.57 13.41
CA ILE A 132 -1.45 -0.89 13.51
C ILE A 132 -2.52 -1.29 14.54
N LYS A 133 -2.41 -0.77 15.77
CA LYS A 133 -3.27 -1.18 16.89
C LYS A 133 -4.73 -0.78 16.71
N GLU A 134 -4.96 0.44 16.24
CA GLU A 134 -6.31 0.98 16.17
C GLU A 134 -7.03 0.56 14.90
N SER A 135 -6.31 0.35 13.79
CA SER A 135 -6.93 0.01 12.51
C SER A 135 -6.88 -1.46 12.16
N GLY A 136 -5.89 -2.21 12.63
CA GLY A 136 -5.63 -3.58 12.18
C GLY A 136 -4.88 -3.69 10.84
N ALA A 137 -4.30 -2.59 10.36
CA ALA A 137 -3.33 -2.62 9.27
C ALA A 137 -2.13 -3.50 9.65
N MET A 138 -1.48 -4.11 8.65
CA MET A 138 -0.39 -5.07 8.88
C MET A 138 0.99 -4.44 8.75
N ALA A 139 1.06 -3.27 8.12
CA ALA A 139 2.30 -2.54 7.89
C ALA A 139 2.02 -1.05 7.68
N VAL A 140 3.08 -0.26 7.73
CA VAL A 140 3.05 1.16 7.39
C VAL A 140 3.89 1.46 6.15
N LYS A 141 3.53 2.50 5.39
CA LYS A 141 4.37 3.06 4.32
C LYS A 141 4.94 4.41 4.74
N MET A 142 6.22 4.63 4.46
CA MET A 142 6.96 5.84 4.82
C MET A 142 7.72 6.37 3.61
N GLU A 143 7.60 7.66 3.33
CA GLU A 143 8.28 8.31 2.20
C GLU A 143 9.62 8.90 2.63
N GLY A 144 10.67 8.74 1.84
CA GLY A 144 11.98 9.33 2.13
C GLY A 144 13.13 8.36 1.92
N GLY A 145 14.32 8.92 1.76
CA GLY A 145 15.56 8.17 1.53
C GLY A 145 16.38 7.98 2.80
N LYS A 146 17.71 8.12 2.65
CA LYS A 146 18.67 8.02 3.76
C LYS A 146 18.31 8.85 5.00
N GLU A 147 17.63 9.98 4.81
CA GLU A 147 17.27 10.88 5.89
C GLU A 147 16.25 10.31 6.90
N ILE A 148 15.52 9.23 6.58
CA ILE A 148 14.55 8.60 7.49
C ILE A 148 14.93 7.18 7.93
N VAL A 149 16.15 6.73 7.62
CA VAL A 149 16.60 5.35 7.89
C VAL A 149 16.52 5.02 9.37
N GLU A 150 16.80 5.97 10.25
CA GLU A 150 16.75 5.74 11.70
C GLU A 150 15.31 5.56 12.19
N GLU A 151 14.37 6.41 11.75
CA GLU A 151 12.95 6.22 12.04
C GLU A 151 12.44 4.86 11.57
N ILE A 152 12.86 4.42 10.37
CA ILE A 152 12.50 3.12 9.81
C ILE A 152 13.03 1.98 10.68
N ARG A 153 14.33 2.01 11.03
CA ARG A 153 14.96 0.97 11.85
C ARG A 153 14.26 0.81 13.19
N VAL A 154 13.99 1.91 13.89
CA VAL A 154 13.32 1.83 15.20
C VAL A 154 11.87 1.33 15.07
N THR A 155 11.16 1.73 14.01
CA THR A 155 9.81 1.24 13.71
C THR A 155 9.79 -0.27 13.45
N ILE A 156 10.75 -0.78 12.67
CA ILE A 156 10.91 -2.21 12.40
C ILE A 156 11.31 -2.98 13.67
N ASN A 157 12.22 -2.42 14.48
CA ASN A 157 12.63 -3.01 15.77
C ASN A 157 11.48 -3.10 16.77
N ALA A 158 10.48 -2.22 16.66
CA ALA A 158 9.23 -2.31 17.42
C ALA A 158 8.25 -3.39 16.91
N GLY A 159 8.63 -4.12 15.85
CA GLY A 159 7.85 -5.21 15.26
C GLY A 159 6.85 -4.78 14.18
N ILE A 160 6.95 -3.55 13.67
CA ILE A 160 6.05 -3.02 12.63
C ILE A 160 6.74 -3.12 11.27
N PRO A 161 6.22 -3.91 10.31
CA PRO A 161 6.77 -3.93 8.96
C PRO A 161 6.61 -2.57 8.27
N VAL A 162 7.67 -2.15 7.57
CA VAL A 162 7.71 -0.87 6.85
C VAL A 162 7.90 -1.10 5.36
N MET A 163 7.07 -0.47 4.54
CA MET A 163 7.26 -0.28 3.11
C MET A 163 7.89 1.09 2.88
N GLY A 164 9.03 1.14 2.18
CA GLY A 164 9.64 2.41 1.79
C GLY A 164 8.93 3.05 0.59
N HIS A 165 9.12 4.35 0.39
CA HIS A 165 8.65 5.06 -0.80
C HIS A 165 9.70 6.09 -1.26
N LEU A 166 10.18 5.91 -2.49
CA LEU A 166 11.16 6.75 -3.18
C LEU A 166 10.66 7.25 -4.53
N GLY A 167 11.38 8.22 -5.09
CA GLY A 167 11.00 8.93 -6.31
C GLY A 167 10.23 10.19 -5.97
N LEU A 168 9.11 10.42 -6.65
CA LEU A 168 8.22 11.52 -6.30
C LEU A 168 7.50 11.16 -5.00
N THR A 169 7.85 11.83 -3.90
CA THR A 169 7.18 11.69 -2.60
C THR A 169 6.20 12.87 -2.42
N PRO A 170 4.87 12.70 -2.58
CA PRO A 170 3.88 13.78 -2.54
C PRO A 170 3.94 14.65 -1.29
N GLN A 171 4.35 14.09 -0.14
CA GLN A 171 4.52 14.86 1.11
C GLN A 171 5.65 15.90 1.03
N SER A 172 6.48 15.85 -0.01
CA SER A 172 7.52 16.83 -0.32
C SER A 172 7.17 17.72 -1.53
N VAL A 173 5.88 17.80 -1.92
CA VAL A 173 5.42 18.57 -3.10
C VAL A 173 5.94 20.02 -3.12
N ASN A 174 5.98 20.69 -1.96
CA ASN A 174 6.49 22.06 -1.84
C ASN A 174 8.01 22.15 -2.05
N ARG A 175 8.76 21.09 -1.70
CA ARG A 175 10.21 21.00 -1.95
C ARG A 175 10.52 20.78 -3.43
N PHE A 176 9.69 20.01 -4.12
CA PHE A 176 9.85 19.74 -5.55
C PHE A 176 9.24 20.82 -6.47
N GLY A 177 8.38 21.68 -5.90
CA GLY A 177 7.61 22.67 -6.65
C GLY A 177 6.62 22.01 -7.61
N GLY A 178 5.90 21.00 -7.13
CA GLY A 178 4.88 20.25 -7.86
C GLY A 178 5.23 18.78 -8.18
N PHE A 179 4.31 18.08 -8.85
CA PHE A 179 4.44 16.68 -9.23
C PHE A 179 5.33 16.53 -10.47
N LYS A 180 6.64 16.31 -10.24
CA LYS A 180 7.64 16.19 -11.30
C LYS A 180 8.32 14.83 -11.28
N VAL A 181 8.69 14.34 -12.46
CA VAL A 181 9.49 13.12 -12.62
C VAL A 181 10.84 13.30 -11.93
N GLN A 182 11.24 12.34 -11.08
CA GLN A 182 12.50 12.33 -10.34
C GLN A 182 13.56 11.47 -11.04
N GLY A 183 14.84 11.65 -10.72
CA GLY A 183 15.92 10.77 -11.21
C GLY A 183 16.27 10.92 -12.70
N ARG A 184 15.96 12.06 -13.33
CA ARG A 184 16.34 12.32 -14.75
C ARG A 184 17.83 12.62 -14.92
N GLU A 185 18.42 13.30 -13.95
CA GLU A 185 19.83 13.65 -13.94
C GLU A 185 20.63 12.55 -13.27
N GLU A 186 21.84 12.27 -13.76
CA GLU A 186 22.70 11.18 -13.28
C GLU A 186 22.93 11.24 -11.76
N VAL A 187 23.15 12.44 -11.22
CA VAL A 187 23.33 12.66 -9.77
C VAL A 187 22.07 12.30 -8.99
N ALA A 188 20.89 12.66 -9.50
CA ALA A 188 19.61 12.34 -8.88
C ALA A 188 19.28 10.84 -8.99
N ALA A 189 19.61 10.20 -10.11
CA ALA A 189 19.47 8.77 -10.33
C ALA A 189 20.34 7.96 -9.35
N LYS A 190 21.63 8.34 -9.24
CA LYS A 190 22.56 7.74 -8.27
C LYS A 190 22.08 7.90 -6.84
N LYS A 191 21.60 9.10 -6.47
CA LYS A 191 21.01 9.34 -5.14
C LYS A 191 19.84 8.39 -4.87
N LEU A 192 18.91 8.23 -5.81
CA LEU A 192 17.76 7.34 -5.64
C LEU A 192 18.17 5.87 -5.46
N LEU A 193 19.15 5.40 -6.22
CA LEU A 193 19.69 4.06 -6.04
C LEU A 193 20.33 3.89 -4.65
N GLU A 194 21.16 4.85 -4.24
CA GLU A 194 21.77 4.81 -2.91
C GLU A 194 20.75 4.90 -1.76
N ASP A 195 19.69 5.68 -1.94
CA ASP A 195 18.57 5.74 -0.99
C ASP A 195 17.85 4.39 -0.93
N ALA A 196 17.59 3.76 -2.07
CA ALA A 196 16.92 2.46 -2.15
C ALA A 196 17.70 1.36 -1.42
N LEU A 197 19.02 1.31 -1.65
CA LEU A 197 19.92 0.38 -0.94
C LEU A 197 19.95 0.65 0.57
N ALA A 198 19.94 1.93 0.98
CA ALA A 198 19.93 2.30 2.39
C ALA A 198 18.61 1.90 3.08
N LEU A 199 17.47 2.01 2.38
CA LEU A 199 16.18 1.56 2.90
C LEU A 199 16.13 0.02 3.04
N GLU A 200 16.68 -0.71 2.07
CA GLU A 200 16.80 -2.17 2.16
C GLU A 200 17.69 -2.58 3.33
N GLU A 201 18.85 -1.94 3.51
CA GLU A 201 19.74 -2.19 4.66
C GLU A 201 19.04 -1.87 6.00
N ALA A 202 18.14 -0.88 6.01
CA ALA A 202 17.32 -0.56 7.18
C ALA A 202 16.26 -1.63 7.50
N GLY A 203 15.94 -2.52 6.55
CA GLY A 203 15.04 -3.65 6.72
C GLY A 203 13.62 -3.45 6.20
N VAL A 204 13.37 -2.46 5.33
CA VAL A 204 12.04 -2.33 4.71
C VAL A 204 11.73 -3.59 3.90
N PHE A 205 10.47 -4.03 3.91
CA PHE A 205 10.11 -5.29 3.24
C PHE A 205 9.82 -5.13 1.75
N ALA A 206 9.60 -3.91 1.29
CA ALA A 206 9.36 -3.54 -0.11
C ALA A 206 9.56 -2.02 -0.27
N VAL A 207 9.77 -1.56 -1.50
CA VAL A 207 9.90 -0.12 -1.81
C VAL A 207 8.99 0.27 -2.97
N VAL A 208 8.17 1.31 -2.77
CA VAL A 208 7.45 1.98 -3.86
C VAL A 208 8.40 2.89 -4.61
N LEU A 209 8.38 2.82 -5.94
CA LEU A 209 9.12 3.69 -6.85
C LEU A 209 8.10 4.52 -7.66
N GLU A 210 8.02 5.82 -7.38
CA GLU A 210 7.03 6.71 -7.99
C GLU A 210 7.65 7.70 -8.97
N CYS A 211 7.09 7.77 -10.18
CA CYS A 211 7.43 8.76 -11.21
C CYS A 211 8.94 8.92 -11.47
N ILE A 212 9.64 7.81 -11.69
CA ILE A 212 11.06 7.77 -12.09
C ILE A 212 11.22 7.16 -13.50
N PRO A 213 12.33 7.42 -14.21
CA PRO A 213 12.62 6.76 -15.49
C PRO A 213 12.57 5.23 -15.38
N ALA A 214 11.97 4.58 -16.39
CA ALA A 214 11.80 3.13 -16.39
C ALA A 214 13.13 2.36 -16.33
N GLU A 215 14.17 2.85 -17.01
CA GLU A 215 15.50 2.22 -16.97
C GLU A 215 16.12 2.30 -15.56
N LEU A 216 15.95 3.43 -14.86
CA LEU A 216 16.41 3.57 -13.48
C LEU A 216 15.61 2.65 -12.54
N ALA A 217 14.30 2.56 -12.72
CA ALA A 217 13.47 1.65 -11.94
C ALA A 217 13.86 0.18 -12.14
N ARG A 218 14.18 -0.22 -13.38
CA ARG A 218 14.72 -1.54 -13.69
C ARG A 218 16.04 -1.78 -12.96
N GLU A 219 16.98 -0.84 -13.07
CA GLU A 219 18.28 -0.93 -12.39
C GLU A 219 18.14 -1.07 -10.87
N ILE A 220 17.29 -0.26 -10.23
CA ILE A 220 17.01 -0.38 -8.79
C ILE A 220 16.39 -1.75 -8.47
N THR A 221 15.42 -2.21 -9.27
CA THR A 221 14.74 -3.49 -9.06
C THR A 221 15.69 -4.68 -9.14
N GLU A 222 16.65 -4.64 -10.07
CA GLU A 222 17.68 -5.66 -10.26
C GLU A 222 18.72 -5.68 -9.12
N GLN A 223 18.99 -4.52 -8.49
CA GLN A 223 19.95 -4.42 -7.39
C GLN A 223 19.37 -4.77 -6.01
N LEU A 224 18.07 -4.53 -5.79
CA LEU A 224 17.41 -4.86 -4.53
C LEU A 224 17.01 -6.33 -4.45
N SER A 225 17.23 -6.94 -3.29
CA SER A 225 16.73 -8.28 -2.93
C SER A 225 15.26 -8.28 -2.50
N ILE A 226 14.74 -7.14 -2.07
CA ILE A 226 13.33 -6.92 -1.69
C ILE A 226 12.46 -6.47 -2.88
N PRO A 227 11.13 -6.68 -2.85
CA PRO A 227 10.22 -6.25 -3.91
C PRO A 227 10.17 -4.74 -4.16
N THR A 228 10.16 -4.34 -5.43
CA THR A 228 9.83 -2.98 -5.86
C THR A 228 8.40 -2.89 -6.40
N ILE A 229 7.67 -1.84 -6.02
CA ILE A 229 6.31 -1.57 -6.51
C ILE A 229 6.31 -0.27 -7.32
N GLY A 230 6.05 -0.36 -8.61
CA GLY A 230 6.09 0.81 -9.50
C GLY A 230 4.75 1.57 -9.55
N ILE A 231 4.83 2.89 -9.62
CA ILE A 231 3.74 3.77 -10.06
C ILE A 231 4.32 4.88 -10.95
N GLY A 232 4.10 4.76 -12.26
CA GLY A 232 4.80 5.60 -13.23
C GLY A 232 6.31 5.36 -13.29
N ALA A 233 6.76 4.15 -12.93
CA ALA A 233 8.16 3.71 -12.94
C ALA A 233 8.45 2.62 -14.00
N GLY A 234 7.55 2.41 -14.95
CA GLY A 234 7.68 1.35 -15.96
C GLY A 234 7.30 -0.04 -15.44
N LYS A 235 7.37 -1.04 -16.32
CA LYS A 235 6.86 -2.40 -16.09
C LYS A 235 7.83 -3.33 -15.34
N ASP A 236 9.09 -2.94 -15.23
CA ASP A 236 10.16 -3.83 -14.79
C ASP A 236 10.30 -3.91 -13.26
N CYS A 237 9.53 -3.11 -12.49
CA CYS A 237 9.35 -3.32 -11.05
C CYS A 237 8.67 -4.67 -10.75
N ASP A 238 8.89 -5.23 -9.56
CA ASP A 238 8.31 -6.52 -9.14
C ASP A 238 6.78 -6.49 -8.99
N GLY A 239 6.21 -5.30 -8.80
CA GLY A 239 4.77 -5.08 -8.77
C GLY A 239 4.38 -3.70 -9.26
N GLN A 240 3.08 -3.41 -9.21
CA GLN A 240 2.52 -2.13 -9.61
C GLN A 240 1.44 -1.68 -8.62
N VAL A 241 1.36 -0.36 -8.41
CA VAL A 241 0.27 0.29 -7.65
C VAL A 241 -0.41 1.38 -8.48
N LEU A 242 -1.72 1.49 -8.32
CA LEU A 242 -2.51 2.63 -8.82
C LEU A 242 -3.50 3.10 -7.75
N VAL A 243 -3.81 4.40 -7.80
CA VAL A 243 -4.95 4.96 -7.08
C VAL A 243 -6.24 4.42 -7.73
N SER A 244 -7.10 3.76 -6.94
CA SER A 244 -8.29 3.08 -7.48
C SER A 244 -9.24 4.04 -8.19
N GLN A 245 -9.38 5.27 -7.70
CA GLN A 245 -10.23 6.31 -8.27
C GLN A 245 -9.77 6.73 -9.67
N ASP A 246 -8.45 6.84 -9.88
CA ASP A 246 -7.88 7.23 -11.17
C ASP A 246 -8.10 6.12 -12.21
N MET A 247 -7.84 4.86 -11.83
CA MET A 247 -8.02 3.74 -12.75
C MET A 247 -9.50 3.42 -13.03
N LEU A 248 -10.40 3.72 -12.10
CA LEU A 248 -11.85 3.59 -12.28
C LEU A 248 -12.46 4.79 -12.99
N GLY A 249 -11.68 5.86 -13.21
CA GLY A 249 -12.16 7.08 -13.86
C GLY A 249 -13.28 7.76 -13.08
N ILE A 250 -13.19 7.82 -11.75
CA ILE A 250 -14.21 8.45 -10.89
C ILE A 250 -14.14 9.98 -10.98
N LEU A 251 -12.92 10.54 -11.01
CA LEU A 251 -12.68 11.97 -11.13
C LEU A 251 -12.43 12.34 -12.60
N SER A 252 -13.03 13.44 -13.06
CA SER A 252 -12.99 13.89 -14.46
C SER A 252 -11.80 14.80 -14.77
N ASP A 253 -11.30 15.53 -13.77
CA ASP A 253 -10.57 16.77 -14.03
C ASP A 253 -9.10 16.56 -14.36
N PHE A 254 -8.55 15.40 -14.00
CA PHE A 254 -7.16 15.06 -14.26
C PHE A 254 -6.96 13.55 -14.29
N THR A 255 -6.07 13.07 -15.17
CA THR A 255 -5.62 11.69 -15.17
C THR A 255 -4.11 11.71 -15.40
N PRO A 256 -3.29 11.25 -14.43
CA PRO A 256 -1.85 11.21 -14.60
C PRO A 256 -1.47 10.36 -15.83
N LYS A 257 -0.39 10.75 -16.53
CA LYS A 257 0.05 10.08 -17.77
C LYS A 257 0.31 8.58 -17.61
N PHE A 258 0.72 8.14 -16.42
CA PHE A 258 1.02 6.74 -16.12
C PHE A 258 -0.21 5.89 -15.80
N VAL A 259 -1.39 6.50 -15.66
CA VAL A 259 -2.63 5.79 -15.34
C VAL A 259 -3.27 5.23 -16.60
N ARG A 260 -3.65 3.95 -16.56
CA ARG A 260 -4.62 3.37 -17.48
C ARG A 260 -5.99 3.38 -16.81
N LYS A 261 -6.99 3.97 -17.48
CA LYS A 261 -8.40 3.83 -17.08
C LYS A 261 -8.92 2.46 -17.51
N TYR A 262 -9.47 1.72 -16.56
CA TYR A 262 -10.13 0.42 -16.75
C TYR A 262 -11.66 0.54 -16.72
N ALA A 263 -12.19 1.68 -16.28
CA ALA A 263 -13.60 2.04 -16.34
C ALA A 263 -13.77 3.58 -16.47
N ASP A 264 -15.00 4.02 -16.74
CA ASP A 264 -15.43 5.43 -16.67
C ASP A 264 -16.63 5.54 -15.73
N LEU A 265 -16.35 5.45 -14.43
CA LEU A 265 -17.40 5.54 -13.41
C LEU A 265 -17.97 6.96 -13.30
N ASN A 266 -17.20 7.99 -13.64
CA ASN A 266 -17.70 9.36 -13.68
C ASN A 266 -18.91 9.48 -14.59
N GLN A 267 -18.80 8.99 -15.84
CA GLN A 267 -19.90 9.02 -16.78
C GLN A 267 -21.09 8.18 -16.29
N GLN A 268 -20.83 6.96 -15.80
CA GLN A 268 -21.88 6.04 -15.35
C GLN A 268 -22.66 6.61 -14.15
N MET A 269 -21.97 7.15 -13.15
CA MET A 269 -22.58 7.80 -12.00
C MET A 269 -23.37 9.04 -12.43
N SER A 270 -22.81 9.85 -13.32
CA SER A 270 -23.48 11.06 -13.84
C SER A 270 -24.77 10.74 -14.58
N VAL A 271 -24.84 9.62 -15.30
CA VAL A 271 -26.09 9.15 -15.94
C VAL A 271 -27.07 8.65 -14.87
N ALA A 272 -26.62 7.81 -13.94
CA ALA A 272 -27.48 7.28 -12.89
C ALA A 272 -28.13 8.39 -12.04
N PHE A 273 -27.36 9.41 -11.65
CA PHE A 273 -27.87 10.55 -10.89
C PHE A 273 -28.90 11.38 -11.67
N ARG A 274 -28.69 11.56 -12.98
CA ARG A 274 -29.65 12.26 -13.86
C ARG A 274 -30.93 11.46 -14.01
N ASN A 275 -30.84 10.17 -14.29
CA ASN A 275 -32.00 9.30 -14.42
C ASN A 275 -32.82 9.28 -13.12
N TYR A 276 -32.18 9.10 -11.96
CA TYR A 276 -32.86 9.16 -10.66
C TYR A 276 -33.61 10.49 -10.47
N LYS A 277 -32.97 11.62 -10.79
CA LYS A 277 -33.61 12.94 -10.72
C LYS A 277 -34.84 13.01 -11.65
N GLU A 278 -34.71 12.59 -12.91
CA GLU A 278 -35.79 12.61 -13.90
C GLU A 278 -36.97 11.70 -13.49
N GLU A 279 -36.67 10.53 -12.92
CA GLU A 279 -37.68 9.56 -12.47
C GLU A 279 -38.44 10.07 -11.24
N VAL A 280 -37.75 10.73 -10.30
CA VAL A 280 -38.39 11.42 -9.17
C VAL A 280 -39.25 12.60 -9.63
N GLU A 281 -38.73 13.45 -10.54
CA GLU A 281 -39.46 14.63 -11.04
C GLU A 281 -40.69 14.25 -11.88
N SER A 282 -40.66 13.12 -12.59
CA SER A 282 -41.79 12.59 -13.35
C SER A 282 -42.78 11.78 -12.50
N GLY A 283 -42.43 11.45 -11.25
CA GLY A 283 -43.23 10.58 -10.39
C GLY A 283 -43.24 9.11 -10.81
N SER A 284 -42.27 8.69 -11.63
CA SER A 284 -42.10 7.27 -11.99
C SER A 284 -41.34 6.48 -10.93
N PHE A 285 -40.55 7.16 -10.09
CA PHE A 285 -39.96 6.60 -8.87
C PHE A 285 -40.46 7.34 -7.61
N PRO A 286 -40.82 6.62 -6.52
CA PRO A 286 -40.98 5.16 -6.47
C PRO A 286 -42.28 4.72 -7.16
N ASN A 287 -42.26 3.53 -7.77
CA ASN A 287 -43.45 2.86 -8.28
C ASN A 287 -44.09 1.96 -7.19
N GLN A 288 -45.13 1.20 -7.56
CA GLN A 288 -45.87 0.36 -6.61
C GLN A 288 -45.05 -0.82 -6.05
N GLU A 289 -44.09 -1.37 -6.80
CA GLU A 289 -43.19 -2.44 -6.33
C GLU A 289 -42.15 -1.91 -5.33
N GLU A 290 -41.85 -0.62 -5.40
CA GLU A 290 -40.88 0.08 -4.55
C GLU A 290 -41.54 0.73 -3.32
N SER A 291 -42.84 0.53 -3.14
CA SER A 291 -43.67 1.14 -2.09
C SER A 291 -44.27 0.07 -1.16
N PHE A 292 -44.22 0.30 0.15
CA PHE A 292 -44.84 -0.58 1.15
C PHE A 292 -46.27 -0.12 1.44
N ASN A 293 -47.21 -1.07 1.49
CA ASN A 293 -48.63 -0.84 1.81
C ASN A 293 -49.05 -1.65 3.04
#